data_AF-A0AAP1WE60-F1
#
_entry.id   AF-A0AAP1WE60-F1
#
_cell.length_a   1.000
_cell.length_b   1.000
_cell.length_c   1.000
_cell.angle_alpha   90.00
_cell.angle_beta   90.00
_cell.angle_gamma   90.00
#
_symmetry.space_group_name_H-M   'P 1'
#
loop_
_entity.id
_entity.type
_entity.pdbx_description
1 polymer ?
#
loop_
_entity_poly.entity_id
_entity_poly.type
_entity_poly.pdbx_seq_one_letter_code
_entity_poly.pdbx_strand_id
1 'polypeptide(L)'
;LKSKGITDTDWSVRKLAQQEDWGNGNNTMLTPESIMRIPDSAVKHLGEPERVKFEAMRKLLGAVTEEVDMAVITPGAREQLITGSGIQRGTWKGELTRSVFLFKSFPISVVMRHWSRAMGMPSAGGRAAYIATFIASTTILGALSQQLNDLASGRNPREMTGEDAAKFWLGALLKGGGLGLYGDFLLSDHTRYGSGALASMLGPVAGLVDDVVKIAQGIPLNAVEGKSEQTGGDLVKLGKGLMPGANLWYLKAALDHMIFNQMQEYFSPGYLRKMEQRSKKEFNQTYWWRPQDVTPQ
;
A
#
# COMPACT_ATOMS: atom_id res chain seq x y z
N LEU A 1 -22.29 8.83 -13.90
CA LEU A 1 -22.13 9.52 -15.21
C LEU A 1 -22.19 11.03 -15.07
N LYS A 2 -23.24 11.62 -14.48
CA LYS A 2 -23.29 13.08 -14.22
C LYS A 2 -22.13 13.60 -13.38
N SER A 3 -21.67 12.83 -12.38
CA SER A 3 -20.45 13.13 -11.60
C SER A 3 -19.16 13.19 -12.45
N LYS A 4 -19.15 12.59 -13.64
CA LYS A 4 -18.03 12.61 -14.59
C LYS A 4 -18.21 13.68 -15.69
N GLY A 5 -19.15 14.62 -15.50
CA GLY A 5 -19.43 15.68 -16.47
C GLY A 5 -20.11 15.21 -17.76
N ILE A 6 -20.70 14.00 -17.76
CA ILE A 6 -21.48 13.49 -18.89
C ILE A 6 -22.87 14.12 -18.83
N THR A 7 -23.18 14.94 -19.84
CA THR A 7 -24.47 15.64 -19.98
C THR A 7 -25.52 14.74 -20.63
N ASP A 8 -26.79 15.16 -20.55
CA ASP A 8 -27.89 14.44 -21.19
C ASP A 8 -27.75 14.44 -22.73
N THR A 9 -27.11 15.46 -23.29
CA THR A 9 -26.73 15.52 -24.72
C THR A 9 -25.70 14.46 -25.06
N ASP A 10 -24.61 14.37 -24.30
CA ASP A 10 -23.57 13.33 -24.50
C ASP A 10 -24.17 11.93 -24.41
N TRP A 11 -25.09 11.72 -23.47
CA TRP A 11 -25.78 10.45 -23.29
C TRP A 11 -26.69 10.11 -24.46
N SER A 12 -27.40 11.11 -24.99
CA SER A 12 -28.28 10.93 -26.16
C SER A 12 -27.50 10.53 -27.41
N VAL A 13 -26.33 11.13 -27.63
CA VAL A 13 -25.43 10.75 -28.74
C VAL A 13 -24.95 9.31 -28.59
N ARG A 14 -24.51 8.91 -27.39
CA ARG A 14 -24.02 7.53 -27.15
C ARG A 14 -25.06 6.46 -27.40
N LYS A 15 -26.34 6.74 -27.12
CA LYS A 15 -27.44 5.81 -27.41
C LYS A 15 -27.67 5.57 -28.91
N LEU A 16 -27.21 6.48 -29.76
CA LEU A 16 -27.29 6.34 -31.22
C LEU A 16 -26.12 5.54 -31.80
N ALA A 17 -25.06 5.32 -31.03
CA ALA A 17 -23.91 4.53 -31.46
C ALA A 17 -24.29 3.05 -31.56
N GLN A 18 -23.93 2.42 -32.68
CA GLN A 18 -24.07 0.98 -32.82
C GLN A 18 -22.91 0.30 -32.09
N GLN A 19 -23.24 -0.50 -31.08
CA GLN A 19 -22.25 -1.28 -30.33
C GLN A 19 -21.53 -2.27 -31.25
N GLU A 20 -20.25 -2.47 -30.98
CA GLU A 20 -19.37 -3.36 -31.74
C GLU A 20 -19.28 -4.73 -31.08
N ASP A 21 -19.12 -5.75 -31.93
CA ASP A 21 -18.83 -7.12 -31.51
C ASP A 21 -17.34 -7.39 -31.61
N TRP A 22 -16.72 -7.65 -30.46
CA TRP A 22 -15.28 -7.93 -30.34
C TRP A 22 -15.02 -9.44 -30.14
N GLY A 23 -16.05 -10.29 -30.26
CA GLY A 23 -15.96 -11.73 -30.07
C GLY A 23 -15.83 -12.15 -28.60
N ASN A 24 -15.75 -13.47 -28.35
CA ASN A 24 -15.59 -14.06 -27.01
C ASN A 24 -16.67 -13.62 -25.99
N GLY A 25 -17.90 -13.34 -26.46
CA GLY A 25 -19.02 -12.90 -25.62
C GLY A 25 -19.09 -11.39 -25.38
N ASN A 26 -18.17 -10.60 -25.95
CA ASN A 26 -18.16 -9.14 -25.87
C ASN A 26 -18.85 -8.49 -27.08
N ASN A 27 -20.16 -8.68 -27.17
CA ASN A 27 -20.95 -8.30 -28.36
C ASN A 27 -21.62 -6.92 -28.24
N THR A 28 -21.36 -6.19 -27.15
CA THR A 28 -22.05 -4.93 -26.79
C THR A 28 -21.08 -3.78 -26.49
N MET A 29 -19.91 -3.80 -27.12
CA MET A 29 -18.85 -2.83 -26.83
C MET A 29 -19.18 -1.45 -27.43
N LEU A 30 -19.21 -0.42 -26.57
CA LEU A 30 -19.31 0.97 -27.00
C LEU A 30 -17.89 1.55 -27.16
N THR A 31 -17.46 1.80 -28.39
CA THR A 31 -16.11 2.28 -28.72
C THR A 31 -16.10 3.74 -29.19
N PRO A 32 -14.98 4.46 -29.08
CA PRO A 32 -14.82 5.78 -29.69
C PRO A 32 -15.24 5.81 -31.17
N GLU A 33 -14.86 4.76 -31.91
CA GLU A 33 -15.14 4.58 -33.33
C GLU A 33 -16.65 4.42 -33.58
N SER A 34 -17.35 3.66 -32.74
CA SER A 34 -18.81 3.50 -32.83
C SER A 34 -19.56 4.83 -32.70
N ILE A 35 -19.07 5.76 -31.89
CA ILE A 35 -19.65 7.10 -31.72
C ILE A 35 -19.33 7.97 -32.94
N MET A 36 -18.09 7.91 -33.45
CA MET A 36 -17.70 8.71 -34.60
C MET A 36 -18.39 8.26 -35.90
N ARG A 37 -18.77 6.98 -36.00
CA ARG A 37 -19.50 6.38 -37.13
C ARG A 37 -20.99 6.79 -37.19
N ILE A 38 -21.53 7.43 -36.15
CA ILE A 38 -22.93 7.87 -36.16
C ILE A 38 -23.17 8.82 -37.36
N PRO A 39 -24.20 8.57 -38.19
CA PRO A 39 -24.55 9.45 -39.30
C PRO A 39 -24.85 10.88 -38.83
N ASP A 40 -24.35 11.88 -39.55
CA ASP A 40 -24.50 13.30 -39.16
C ASP A 40 -25.96 13.74 -39.07
N SER A 41 -26.84 13.17 -39.89
CA SER A 41 -28.28 13.41 -39.87
C SER A 41 -28.91 13.04 -38.51
N ALA A 42 -28.38 12.04 -37.82
CA ALA A 42 -28.92 11.56 -36.55
C ALA A 42 -28.57 12.49 -35.38
N VAL A 43 -27.49 13.27 -35.47
CA VAL A 43 -27.00 14.14 -34.38
C VAL A 43 -27.19 15.64 -34.65
N LYS A 44 -27.58 16.02 -35.86
CA LYS A 44 -27.75 17.43 -36.27
C LYS A 44 -28.70 18.23 -35.37
N HIS A 45 -29.71 17.59 -34.79
CA HIS A 45 -30.66 18.21 -33.87
C HIS A 45 -30.05 18.51 -32.48
N LEU A 46 -28.90 17.93 -32.15
CA LEU A 46 -28.17 18.12 -30.89
C LEU A 46 -27.05 19.16 -31.01
N GLY A 47 -26.71 19.60 -32.23
CA GLY A 47 -25.67 20.59 -32.52
C GLY A 47 -24.89 20.27 -33.79
N GLU A 48 -23.72 20.89 -33.92
CA GLU A 48 -22.77 20.57 -34.99
C GLU A 48 -22.31 19.09 -34.88
N PRO A 49 -22.55 18.25 -35.91
CA PRO A 49 -22.31 16.81 -35.84
C PRO A 49 -20.90 16.42 -35.41
N GLU A 50 -19.89 17.08 -35.96
CA GLU A 50 -18.49 16.78 -35.64
C GLU A 50 -18.18 17.07 -34.16
N ARG A 51 -18.52 18.27 -33.68
CA ARG A 51 -18.29 18.68 -32.30
C ARG A 51 -19.01 17.79 -31.29
N VAL A 52 -20.28 17.49 -31.55
CA VAL A 52 -21.13 16.72 -30.63
C VAL A 52 -20.66 15.26 -30.54
N LYS A 53 -20.29 14.64 -31.67
CA LYS A 53 -19.70 13.29 -31.68
C LYS A 53 -18.33 13.27 -30.97
N PHE A 54 -17.48 14.26 -31.27
CA PHE A 54 -16.16 14.37 -30.66
C PHE A 54 -16.22 14.55 -29.14
N GLU A 55 -17.08 15.43 -28.64
CA GLU A 55 -17.26 15.63 -27.20
C GLU A 55 -17.78 14.38 -26.49
N ALA A 56 -18.80 13.72 -27.06
CA ALA A 56 -19.37 12.50 -26.50
C ALA A 56 -18.34 11.35 -26.43
N MET A 57 -17.53 11.20 -27.49
CA MET A 57 -16.42 10.25 -27.60
C MET A 57 -15.29 10.59 -26.63
N ARG A 58 -14.82 11.84 -26.58
CA ARG A 58 -13.75 12.29 -25.67
C ARG A 58 -14.12 12.04 -24.21
N LYS A 59 -15.36 12.36 -23.82
CA LYS A 59 -15.87 12.10 -22.47
C LYS A 59 -16.07 10.60 -22.19
N LEU A 60 -16.29 9.76 -23.21
CA LEU A 60 -16.35 8.31 -23.03
C LEU A 60 -14.95 7.79 -22.73
N LEU A 61 -13.98 8.15 -23.57
CA LEU A 61 -12.59 7.76 -23.41
C LEU A 61 -12.05 8.23 -22.04
N GLY A 62 -12.27 9.49 -21.67
CA GLY A 62 -11.89 9.99 -20.35
C GLY A 62 -12.52 9.21 -19.20
N ALA A 63 -13.81 8.85 -19.30
CA ALA A 63 -14.46 8.04 -18.28
C ALA A 63 -13.93 6.61 -18.21
N VAL A 64 -13.59 5.98 -19.35
CA VAL A 64 -12.99 4.64 -19.41
C VAL A 64 -11.56 4.66 -18.90
N THR A 65 -10.73 5.61 -19.34
CA THR A 65 -9.36 5.79 -18.87
C THR A 65 -9.34 6.03 -17.36
N GLU A 66 -10.26 6.82 -16.82
CA GLU A 66 -10.36 7.01 -15.36
C GLU A 66 -10.70 5.70 -14.61
N GLU A 67 -11.59 4.85 -15.15
CA GLU A 67 -11.91 3.55 -14.55
C GLU A 67 -10.76 2.55 -14.69
N VAL A 68 -10.09 2.52 -15.84
CA VAL A 68 -8.90 1.69 -16.08
C VAL A 68 -7.76 2.13 -15.18
N ASP A 69 -7.52 3.44 -15.12
CA ASP A 69 -6.55 4.03 -14.22
C ASP A 69 -6.90 3.66 -12.80
N MET A 70 -8.16 3.67 -12.37
CA MET A 70 -8.55 3.20 -11.04
C MET A 70 -8.28 1.70 -10.82
N ALA A 71 -8.54 0.85 -11.82
CA ALA A 71 -8.35 -0.60 -11.73
C ALA A 71 -6.88 -1.02 -11.74
N VAL A 72 -6.04 -0.34 -12.53
CA VAL A 72 -4.60 -0.60 -12.65
C VAL A 72 -3.85 0.36 -11.75
N ILE A 73 -3.31 -0.14 -10.64
CA ILE A 73 -2.62 0.70 -9.65
C ILE A 73 -1.21 1.04 -10.09
N THR A 74 -1.10 2.07 -10.93
CA THR A 74 0.15 2.75 -11.29
C THR A 74 0.28 4.09 -10.55
N PRO A 75 1.49 4.45 -10.07
CA PRO A 75 1.77 5.77 -9.52
C PRO A 75 1.64 6.84 -10.62
N GLY A 76 0.62 7.69 -10.53
CA GLY A 76 0.41 8.81 -11.45
C GLY A 76 1.33 9.99 -11.17
N ALA A 77 1.12 11.11 -11.88
CA ALA A 77 1.94 12.30 -11.72
C ALA A 77 1.93 12.85 -10.28
N ARG A 78 0.78 12.76 -9.60
CA ARG A 78 0.61 13.23 -8.21
C ARG A 78 1.43 12.39 -7.24
N GLU A 79 1.35 11.06 -7.38
CA GLU A 79 2.12 10.11 -6.59
C GLU A 79 3.60 10.26 -6.87
N GLN A 80 4.00 10.42 -8.13
CA GLN A 80 5.41 10.62 -8.51
C GLN A 80 6.01 11.90 -7.91
N LEU A 81 5.25 12.99 -7.86
CA LEU A 81 5.68 14.24 -7.20
C LEU A 81 5.99 13.99 -5.72
N ILE A 82 5.17 13.20 -5.05
CA ILE A 82 5.32 12.84 -3.64
C ILE A 82 6.50 11.88 -3.44
N THR A 83 6.69 10.94 -4.34
CA THR A 83 7.75 9.92 -4.27
C THR A 83 9.10 10.41 -4.81
N GLY A 84 9.30 11.73 -4.95
CA GLY A 84 10.61 12.31 -5.27
C GLY A 84 10.85 12.69 -6.74
N SER A 85 9.81 12.89 -7.54
CA SER A 85 9.96 13.43 -8.91
C SER A 85 10.58 14.84 -8.95
N GLY A 86 10.44 15.62 -7.87
CA GLY A 86 11.07 16.95 -7.74
C GLY A 86 12.54 16.96 -7.30
N ILE A 87 13.15 15.81 -6.97
CA ILE A 87 14.54 15.76 -6.47
C ILE A 87 15.49 15.46 -7.62
N GLN A 88 16.57 16.23 -7.75
CA GLN A 88 17.56 16.07 -8.81
C GLN A 88 18.10 14.62 -8.87
N ARG A 89 18.02 14.02 -10.07
CA ARG A 89 18.59 12.69 -10.34
C ARG A 89 20.12 12.73 -10.24
N GLY A 90 20.73 11.65 -9.76
CA GLY A 90 22.18 11.57 -9.55
C GLY A 90 22.70 12.22 -8.27
N THR A 91 21.82 12.84 -7.47
CA THR A 91 22.18 13.26 -6.10
C THR A 91 21.95 12.10 -5.14
N TRP A 92 22.82 11.94 -4.14
CA TRP A 92 22.68 10.89 -3.12
C TRP A 92 21.33 10.98 -2.39
N LYS A 93 20.84 12.20 -2.12
CA LYS A 93 19.52 12.45 -1.52
C LYS A 93 18.39 11.94 -2.43
N GLY A 94 18.43 12.30 -3.72
CA GLY A 94 17.41 11.88 -4.68
C GLY A 94 17.38 10.39 -4.94
N GLU A 95 18.54 9.74 -4.99
CA GLU A 95 18.62 8.29 -5.19
C GLU A 95 18.13 7.54 -3.96
N LEU A 96 18.46 8.04 -2.78
CA LEU A 96 17.98 7.47 -1.52
C LEU A 96 16.46 7.60 -1.38
N THR A 97 15.91 8.79 -1.64
CA THR A 97 14.46 8.99 -1.61
C THR A 97 13.74 8.06 -2.58
N ARG A 98 14.26 7.88 -3.80
CA ARG A 98 13.70 6.92 -4.77
C ARG A 98 13.81 5.48 -4.28
N SER A 99 14.92 5.10 -3.67
CA SER A 99 15.12 3.76 -3.11
C SER A 99 14.09 3.44 -2.02
N VAL A 100 13.81 4.42 -1.15
CA VAL A 100 12.78 4.29 -0.11
C VAL A 100 11.39 4.16 -0.72
N PHE A 101 11.05 5.04 -1.67
CA PHE A 101 9.72 5.07 -2.26
C PHE A 101 9.48 3.97 -3.30
N LEU A 102 10.52 3.30 -3.79
CA LEU A 102 10.39 2.12 -4.65
C LEU A 102 9.41 1.11 -4.04
N PHE A 103 9.57 0.81 -2.75
CA PHE A 103 8.76 -0.17 -2.03
C PHE A 103 7.48 0.40 -1.41
N LYS A 104 7.35 1.74 -1.34
CA LYS A 104 6.20 2.42 -0.72
C LYS A 104 5.25 3.05 -1.73
N SER A 105 5.65 3.21 -2.99
CA SER A 105 4.87 3.85 -4.05
C SER A 105 3.52 3.19 -4.27
N PHE A 106 3.48 1.85 -4.30
CA PHE A 106 2.25 1.07 -4.49
C PHE A 106 1.23 1.28 -3.37
N PRO A 107 1.53 1.00 -2.08
CA PRO A 107 0.56 1.22 -1.01
C PRO A 107 0.15 2.69 -0.88
N ILE A 108 1.05 3.63 -1.17
CA ILE A 108 0.70 5.06 -1.24
C ILE A 108 -0.33 5.33 -2.33
N SER A 109 -0.13 4.76 -3.51
CA SER A 109 -1.06 4.90 -4.64
C SER A 109 -2.43 4.33 -4.32
N VAL A 110 -2.51 3.17 -3.65
CA VAL A 110 -3.77 2.57 -3.19
C VAL A 110 -4.53 3.57 -2.29
N VAL A 111 -3.87 4.08 -1.24
CA VAL A 111 -4.51 4.99 -0.29
C VAL A 111 -4.98 6.28 -0.97
N MET A 112 -4.13 6.88 -1.82
CA MET A 112 -4.46 8.11 -2.56
C MET A 112 -5.67 7.93 -3.48
N ARG A 113 -5.82 6.77 -4.11
CA ARG A 113 -6.98 6.44 -4.97
C ARG A 113 -8.27 6.30 -4.19
N HIS A 114 -8.23 5.55 -3.08
CA HIS A 114 -9.40 5.39 -2.21
C HIS A 114 -9.80 6.73 -1.58
N TRP A 115 -8.83 7.58 -1.26
CA TRP A 115 -9.08 8.95 -0.80
C TRP A 115 -9.73 9.82 -1.88
N SER A 116 -9.15 9.84 -3.08
CA SER A 116 -9.72 10.59 -4.22
C SER A 116 -11.16 10.18 -4.51
N ARG A 117 -11.44 8.87 -4.47
CA ARG A 117 -12.80 8.35 -4.63
C ARG A 117 -13.74 8.83 -3.53
N ALA A 118 -13.32 8.79 -2.26
CA ALA A 118 -14.12 9.28 -1.15
C ALA A 118 -14.44 10.77 -1.31
N MET A 119 -13.45 11.58 -1.65
CA MET A 119 -13.62 13.03 -1.86
C MET A 119 -14.52 13.36 -3.05
N GLY A 120 -14.55 12.50 -4.08
CA GLY A 120 -15.45 12.62 -5.23
C GLY A 120 -16.92 12.28 -4.92
N MET A 121 -17.24 11.71 -3.75
CA MET A 121 -18.62 11.43 -3.39
C MET A 121 -19.40 12.71 -3.02
N PRO A 122 -20.70 12.80 -3.37
CA PRO A 122 -21.47 14.03 -3.20
C PRO A 122 -21.86 14.33 -1.74
N SER A 123 -22.11 13.32 -0.92
CA SER A 123 -22.56 13.48 0.47
C SER A 123 -21.45 13.23 1.47
N ALA A 124 -21.35 14.07 2.51
CA ALA A 124 -20.36 13.90 3.58
C ALA A 124 -20.48 12.53 4.29
N GLY A 125 -21.72 12.07 4.53
CA GLY A 125 -21.98 10.74 5.10
C GLY A 125 -21.49 9.60 4.19
N GLY A 126 -21.64 9.73 2.87
CA GLY A 126 -21.11 8.76 1.92
C GLY A 126 -19.57 8.68 1.94
N ARG A 127 -18.89 9.84 2.06
CA ARG A 127 -17.43 9.90 2.19
C ARG A 127 -16.96 9.16 3.44
N ALA A 128 -17.59 9.48 4.58
CA ALA A 128 -17.24 8.89 5.87
C ALA A 128 -17.47 7.38 5.89
N ALA A 129 -18.61 6.91 5.38
CA ALA A 129 -18.92 5.50 5.28
C ALA A 129 -17.88 4.76 4.41
N TYR A 130 -17.52 5.30 3.25
CA TYR A 130 -16.54 4.67 2.37
C TYR A 130 -15.15 4.56 2.99
N ILE A 131 -14.66 5.65 3.61
CA ILE A 131 -13.35 5.66 4.28
C ILE A 131 -13.36 4.68 5.47
N ALA A 132 -14.42 4.68 6.28
CA ALA A 132 -14.55 3.77 7.42
C ALA A 132 -14.55 2.30 6.95
N THR A 133 -15.31 1.97 5.91
CA THR A 133 -15.32 0.62 5.34
C THR A 133 -13.95 0.23 4.78
N PHE A 134 -13.26 1.14 4.10
CA PHE A 134 -11.93 0.89 3.58
C PHE A 134 -10.93 0.59 4.72
N ILE A 135 -10.90 1.43 5.75
CA ILE A 135 -10.04 1.26 6.92
C ILE A 135 -10.36 -0.05 7.66
N ALA A 136 -11.63 -0.37 7.88
CA ALA A 136 -12.03 -1.61 8.53
C ALA A 136 -11.57 -2.83 7.72
N SER A 137 -11.78 -2.79 6.40
CA SER A 137 -11.37 -3.87 5.50
C SER A 137 -9.85 -4.07 5.49
N THR A 138 -9.08 -2.99 5.40
CA THR A 138 -7.61 -3.07 5.42
C THR A 138 -7.09 -3.50 6.79
N THR A 139 -7.76 -3.12 7.87
CA THR A 139 -7.43 -3.58 9.23
C THR A 139 -7.64 -5.09 9.37
N ILE A 140 -8.74 -5.63 8.85
CA ILE A 140 -8.99 -7.09 8.85
C ILE A 140 -7.91 -7.82 8.03
N LEU A 141 -7.56 -7.30 6.84
CA LEU A 141 -6.48 -7.86 6.03
C LEU A 141 -5.13 -7.76 6.75
N GLY A 142 -4.88 -6.66 7.46
CA GLY A 142 -3.70 -6.48 8.30
C GLY A 142 -3.65 -7.49 9.45
N ALA A 143 -4.78 -7.75 10.10
CA ALA A 143 -4.91 -8.76 11.16
C ALA A 143 -4.61 -10.16 10.62
N LEU A 144 -5.20 -10.54 9.48
CA LEU A 144 -4.92 -11.80 8.81
C LEU A 144 -3.44 -11.92 8.45
N SER A 145 -2.88 -10.89 7.82
CA SER A 145 -1.45 -10.86 7.47
C SER A 145 -0.56 -10.98 8.70
N GLN A 146 -0.92 -10.36 9.83
CA GLN A 146 -0.18 -10.48 11.08
C GLN A 146 -0.18 -11.92 11.59
N GLN A 147 -1.35 -12.56 11.64
CA GLN A 147 -1.47 -13.95 12.10
C GLN A 147 -0.72 -14.92 11.18
N LEU A 148 -0.83 -14.77 9.86
CA LEU A 148 -0.10 -15.60 8.90
C LEU A 148 1.42 -15.43 9.05
N ASN A 149 1.90 -14.21 9.26
CA ASN A 149 3.33 -13.97 9.49
C ASN A 149 3.83 -14.57 10.80
N ASP A 150 3.02 -14.53 11.86
CA ASP A 150 3.36 -15.13 13.14
C ASP A 150 3.44 -16.66 13.01
N LEU A 151 2.45 -17.28 12.36
CA LEU A 151 2.45 -18.71 12.05
C LEU A 151 3.67 -19.11 11.22
N ALA A 152 3.93 -18.38 10.12
CA ALA A 152 5.10 -18.62 9.27
C ALA A 152 6.44 -18.37 9.98
N SER A 153 6.43 -17.72 11.14
CA SER A 153 7.63 -17.49 11.97
C SER A 153 7.70 -18.42 13.20
N GLY A 154 6.88 -19.48 13.24
CA GLY A 154 6.88 -20.45 14.35
C GLY A 154 6.08 -20.01 15.59
N ARG A 155 5.45 -18.84 15.56
CA ARG A 155 4.65 -18.29 16.68
C ARG A 155 3.20 -18.74 16.58
N ASN A 156 2.57 -18.95 17.74
CA ASN A 156 1.13 -19.16 17.84
C ASN A 156 0.36 -17.88 17.52
N PRO A 157 -0.89 -17.94 17.04
CA PRO A 157 -1.69 -16.75 16.79
C PRO A 157 -1.78 -15.84 18.02
N ARG A 158 -1.67 -14.52 17.82
CA ARG A 158 -1.88 -13.54 18.90
C ARG A 158 -3.34 -13.50 19.32
N GLU A 159 -3.59 -13.18 20.58
CA GLU A 159 -4.94 -12.91 21.06
C GLU A 159 -5.52 -11.67 20.37
N MET A 160 -6.73 -11.81 19.82
CA MET A 160 -7.47 -10.71 19.17
C MET A 160 -8.47 -10.03 20.12
N THR A 161 -8.63 -10.58 21.33
CA THR A 161 -9.61 -10.21 22.37
C THR A 161 -8.91 -10.11 23.72
N GLY A 162 -9.53 -9.47 24.71
CA GLY A 162 -8.94 -9.34 26.06
C GLY A 162 -7.98 -8.15 26.17
N GLU A 163 -6.99 -8.26 27.06
CA GLU A 163 -6.11 -7.14 27.46
C GLU A 163 -5.21 -6.64 26.32
N ASP A 164 -4.74 -7.54 25.44
CA ASP A 164 -3.85 -7.22 24.32
C ASP A 164 -4.59 -6.90 23.00
N ALA A 165 -5.93 -6.95 22.99
CA ALA A 165 -6.74 -6.71 21.80
C ALA A 165 -6.43 -5.35 21.15
N ALA A 166 -6.31 -4.29 21.95
CA ALA A 166 -6.02 -2.94 21.44
C ALA A 166 -4.66 -2.90 20.71
N LYS A 167 -3.63 -3.57 21.26
CA LYS A 167 -2.32 -3.66 20.62
C LYS A 167 -2.37 -4.49 19.33
N PHE A 168 -3.12 -5.59 19.35
CA PHE A 168 -3.32 -6.43 18.17
C PHE A 168 -3.99 -5.64 17.04
N TRP A 169 -5.11 -4.98 17.32
CA TRP A 169 -5.88 -4.23 16.32
C TRP A 169 -5.16 -2.95 15.86
N LEU A 170 -4.40 -2.29 16.74
CA LEU A 170 -3.53 -1.19 16.33
C LEU A 170 -2.41 -1.66 15.39
N GLY A 171 -1.78 -2.80 15.69
CA GLY A 171 -0.80 -3.43 14.81
C GLY A 171 -1.40 -3.85 13.46
N ALA A 172 -2.61 -4.42 13.48
CA ALA A 172 -3.36 -4.78 12.29
C ALA A 172 -3.72 -3.56 11.44
N LEU A 173 -4.15 -2.46 12.06
CA LEU A 173 -4.46 -1.19 11.41
C LEU A 173 -3.22 -0.56 10.77
N LEU A 174 -2.08 -0.58 11.49
CA LEU A 174 -0.77 -0.16 10.98
C LEU A 174 -0.34 -1.00 9.77
N LYS A 175 -0.44 -2.32 9.89
CA LYS A 175 -0.04 -3.27 8.83
C LYS A 175 -0.94 -3.18 7.60
N GLY A 176 -2.23 -2.93 7.81
CA GLY A 176 -3.21 -2.67 6.75
C GLY A 176 -3.04 -1.31 6.06
N GLY A 177 -2.18 -0.43 6.60
CA GLY A 177 -1.97 0.91 6.04
C GLY A 177 -3.09 1.91 6.35
N GLY A 178 -3.94 1.63 7.34
CA GLY A 178 -5.09 2.47 7.65
C GLY A 178 -4.74 3.79 8.36
N LEU A 179 -3.65 3.85 9.13
CA LEU A 179 -3.28 5.07 9.89
C LEU A 179 -2.97 6.30 9.05
N GLY A 180 -2.60 6.12 7.78
CA GLY A 180 -2.40 7.23 6.85
C GLY A 180 -3.65 8.07 6.57
N LEU A 181 -4.83 7.55 6.92
CA LEU A 181 -6.11 8.20 6.68
C LEU A 181 -6.71 8.86 7.94
N TYR A 182 -6.23 8.50 9.13
CA TYR A 182 -6.81 8.95 10.40
C TYR A 182 -6.43 10.38 10.78
N GLY A 183 -5.25 10.86 10.36
CA GLY A 183 -4.73 12.19 10.74
C GLY A 183 -5.64 13.34 10.30
N ASP A 184 -6.19 13.28 9.10
CA ASP A 184 -7.04 14.34 8.53
C ASP A 184 -8.53 14.21 8.89
N PHE A 185 -8.99 13.03 9.30
CA PHE A 185 -10.40 12.84 9.67
C PHE A 185 -10.73 13.47 11.04
N LEU A 186 -9.77 13.47 11.97
CA LEU A 186 -9.91 14.10 13.30
C LEU A 186 -9.50 15.59 13.30
N LEU A 187 -8.72 16.04 12.31
CA LEU A 187 -8.26 17.42 12.14
C LEU A 187 -8.94 18.13 10.96
N SER A 188 -10.12 17.68 10.53
CA SER A 188 -10.89 18.29 9.45
C SER A 188 -11.52 19.63 9.88
N ASP A 189 -10.66 20.62 10.16
CA ASP A 189 -10.99 22.03 9.97
C ASP A 189 -10.05 22.59 8.90
N HIS A 190 -10.63 22.95 7.76
CA HIS A 190 -10.08 23.90 6.80
C HIS A 190 -8.70 23.60 6.21
N THR A 191 -8.55 22.56 5.38
CA THR A 191 -7.56 22.61 4.29
C THR A 191 -8.15 22.06 2.99
N ARG A 192 -8.52 22.97 2.09
CA ARG A 192 -9.06 22.68 0.75
C ARG A 192 -8.02 22.11 -0.24
N TYR A 193 -6.85 21.71 0.23
CA TYR A 193 -5.81 21.07 -0.57
C TYR A 193 -5.24 19.89 0.22
N GLY A 194 -5.36 18.68 -0.33
CA GLY A 194 -5.09 17.39 0.31
C GLY A 194 -3.63 17.11 0.67
N SER A 195 -3.04 17.94 1.53
CA SER A 195 -1.68 17.79 2.05
C SER A 195 -1.59 17.06 3.40
N GLY A 196 -2.68 16.90 4.15
CA GLY A 196 -2.63 16.37 5.52
C GLY A 196 -2.69 14.83 5.65
N ALA A 197 -3.54 14.18 4.83
CA ALA A 197 -3.58 12.70 4.74
C ALA A 197 -2.22 12.15 4.28
N LEU A 198 -1.57 12.87 3.37
CA LEU A 198 -0.24 12.51 2.91
C LEU A 198 0.85 12.79 3.96
N ALA A 199 0.79 13.93 4.66
CA ALA A 199 1.74 14.24 5.73
C ALA A 199 1.68 13.21 6.88
N SER A 200 0.49 12.70 7.21
CA SER A 200 0.30 11.63 8.20
C SER A 200 0.75 10.26 7.69
N MET A 201 0.61 9.95 6.39
CA MET A 201 1.24 8.80 5.73
C MET A 201 2.78 8.88 5.68
N LEU A 202 3.32 10.09 5.56
CA LEU A 202 4.75 10.40 5.56
C LEU A 202 5.32 10.58 6.97
N GLY A 203 4.48 10.57 8.01
CA GLY A 203 4.86 10.62 9.42
C GLY A 203 5.88 9.57 9.87
N PRO A 204 6.00 8.40 9.20
CA PRO A 204 7.12 7.47 9.38
C PRO A 204 8.27 7.64 8.37
N VAL A 205 8.11 8.42 7.29
CA VAL A 205 9.18 8.67 6.30
C VAL A 205 10.24 9.64 6.84
N ALA A 206 9.87 10.59 7.71
CA ALA A 206 10.85 11.35 8.48
C ALA A 206 11.69 10.44 9.39
N GLY A 207 11.04 9.49 10.07
CA GLY A 207 11.72 8.44 10.83
C GLY A 207 12.58 7.52 9.95
N LEU A 208 12.18 7.31 8.70
CA LEU A 208 12.94 6.50 7.74
C LEU A 208 14.15 7.27 7.16
N VAL A 209 14.08 8.59 7.00
CA VAL A 209 15.26 9.43 6.74
C VAL A 209 16.20 9.38 7.94
N ASP A 210 15.67 9.43 9.16
CA ASP A 210 16.46 9.33 10.39
C ASP A 210 17.09 7.93 10.56
N ASP A 211 16.36 6.86 10.23
CA ASP A 211 16.84 5.47 10.23
C ASP A 211 17.84 5.23 9.11
N VAL A 212 17.66 5.84 7.94
CA VAL A 212 18.63 5.77 6.85
C VAL A 212 19.86 6.61 7.15
N VAL A 213 19.73 7.75 7.84
CA VAL A 213 20.89 8.49 8.35
C VAL A 213 21.61 7.65 9.40
N LYS A 214 20.90 6.95 10.29
CA LYS A 214 21.49 5.99 11.24
C LYS A 214 22.12 4.77 10.57
N ILE A 215 21.61 4.32 9.43
CA ILE A 215 22.18 3.22 8.63
C ILE A 215 23.38 3.71 7.79
N ALA A 216 23.31 4.92 7.23
CA ALA A 216 24.38 5.52 6.43
C ALA A 216 25.54 6.06 7.30
N GLN A 217 25.24 6.51 8.52
CA GLN A 217 26.21 6.74 9.60
C GLN A 217 26.56 5.45 10.34
N GLY A 218 25.86 4.35 10.03
CA GLY A 218 25.88 3.07 10.71
C GLY A 218 26.89 2.08 10.14
N ILE A 219 28.17 2.41 10.28
CA ILE A 219 29.04 1.40 10.90
C ILE A 219 28.48 1.27 12.33
N PRO A 220 28.14 0.06 12.80
CA PRO A 220 27.32 -0.11 14.00
C PRO A 220 27.96 0.66 15.17
N LEU A 221 27.21 1.59 15.78
CA LEU A 221 27.63 2.31 17.01
C LEU A 221 28.12 1.34 18.11
N ASN A 222 27.67 0.09 18.08
CA ASN A 222 28.12 -0.99 18.98
C ASN A 222 29.61 -1.37 18.82
N ALA A 223 30.22 -1.13 17.65
CA ALA A 223 31.65 -1.37 17.40
C ALA A 223 32.54 -0.27 18.01
N VAL A 224 31.99 0.93 18.22
CA VAL A 224 32.68 2.06 18.89
C VAL A 224 32.51 1.97 20.41
N GLU A 225 31.42 1.35 20.90
CA GLU A 225 31.14 1.15 22.33
C GLU A 225 31.79 -0.10 22.97
N GLY A 226 32.61 -0.86 22.24
CA GLY A 226 33.36 -2.00 22.80
C GLY A 226 32.52 -3.22 23.19
N LYS A 227 31.30 -3.38 22.65
CA LYS A 227 30.42 -4.54 22.91
C LYS A 227 30.60 -5.63 21.85
N SER A 228 31.74 -6.33 21.87
CA SER A 228 32.12 -7.34 20.87
C SER A 228 31.09 -8.48 20.69
N GLU A 229 30.38 -8.88 21.74
CA GLU A 229 29.33 -9.92 21.70
C GLU A 229 28.06 -9.48 20.93
N GLN A 230 27.82 -8.17 20.78
CA GLN A 230 26.68 -7.68 20.00
C GLN A 230 27.05 -7.53 18.51
N THR A 231 28.32 -7.30 18.20
CA THR A 231 28.83 -7.16 16.84
C THR A 231 28.62 -8.42 16.00
N GLY A 232 28.90 -9.61 16.55
CA GLY A 232 28.69 -10.88 15.83
C GLY A 232 27.22 -11.16 15.51
N GLY A 233 26.33 -10.94 16.49
CA GLY A 233 24.90 -11.10 16.28
C GLY A 233 24.31 -10.10 15.29
N ASP A 234 24.85 -8.88 15.21
CA ASP A 234 24.40 -7.88 14.24
C ASP A 234 24.90 -8.21 12.81
N LEU A 235 26.09 -8.81 12.68
CA LEU A 235 26.59 -9.33 11.40
C LEU A 235 25.74 -10.49 10.86
N VAL A 236 25.24 -11.38 11.72
CA VAL A 236 24.31 -12.44 11.32
C VAL A 236 23.02 -11.85 10.73
N LYS A 237 22.44 -10.84 11.40
CA LYS A 237 21.25 -10.14 10.89
C LYS A 237 21.52 -9.45 9.55
N LEU A 238 22.68 -8.80 9.41
CA LEU A 238 23.09 -8.17 8.16
C LEU A 238 23.24 -9.20 7.04
N GLY A 239 23.94 -10.31 7.30
CA GLY A 239 24.12 -11.40 6.33
C GLY A 239 22.79 -12.02 5.89
N LYS A 240 21.88 -12.28 6.84
CA LYS A 240 20.50 -12.73 6.53
C LYS A 240 19.75 -11.71 5.67
N GLY A 241 19.88 -10.42 5.98
CA GLY A 241 19.21 -9.35 5.24
C GLY A 241 19.71 -9.20 3.80
N LEU A 242 20.99 -9.52 3.55
CA LEU A 242 21.63 -9.42 2.24
C LEU A 242 21.53 -10.70 1.41
N MET A 243 21.29 -11.87 2.02
CA MET A 243 21.19 -13.13 1.30
C MET A 243 19.90 -13.20 0.47
N PRO A 244 20.00 -13.31 -0.87
CA PRO A 244 18.85 -13.57 -1.71
C PRO A 244 18.17 -14.88 -1.29
N GLY A 245 16.84 -14.86 -1.21
CA GLY A 245 16.07 -16.05 -0.85
C GLY A 245 15.89 -16.29 0.66
N ALA A 246 16.70 -15.67 1.53
CA ALA A 246 16.62 -15.88 2.99
C ALA A 246 15.29 -15.40 3.60
N ASN A 247 14.61 -14.46 2.94
CA ASN A 247 13.32 -13.92 3.39
C ASN A 247 12.12 -14.48 2.60
N LEU A 248 12.29 -15.56 1.82
CA LEU A 248 11.17 -16.21 1.14
C LEU A 248 10.22 -16.80 2.18
N TRP A 249 8.97 -16.35 2.18
CA TRP A 249 8.00 -16.67 3.24
C TRP A 249 7.81 -18.18 3.46
N TYR A 250 7.94 -19.00 2.41
CA TYR A 250 7.80 -20.46 2.48
C TYR A 250 9.07 -21.20 2.94
N LEU A 251 10.25 -20.57 2.88
CA LEU A 251 11.52 -21.13 3.40
C LEU A 251 11.93 -20.51 4.72
N LYS A 252 11.37 -19.35 5.06
CA LYS A 252 11.78 -18.51 6.18
C LYS A 252 11.86 -19.30 7.48
N ALA A 253 10.82 -20.06 7.81
CA ALA A 253 10.79 -20.86 9.03
C ALA A 253 11.94 -21.89 9.06
N ALA A 254 12.12 -22.66 7.99
CA ALA A 254 13.21 -23.64 7.91
C ALA A 254 14.60 -23.01 8.02
N LEU A 255 14.87 -21.94 7.26
CA LEU A 255 16.16 -21.26 7.29
C LEU A 255 16.43 -20.60 8.65
N ASP A 256 15.39 -20.04 9.27
CA ASP A 256 15.51 -19.38 10.57
C ASP A 256 15.85 -20.40 11.64
N HIS A 257 15.14 -21.52 11.71
CA HIS A 257 15.37 -22.52 12.74
C HIS A 257 16.65 -23.35 12.51
N MET A 258 16.97 -23.69 11.25
CA MET A 258 18.13 -24.54 10.96
C MET A 258 19.46 -23.79 10.93
N ILE A 259 19.45 -22.51 10.55
CA ILE A 259 20.68 -21.75 10.27
C ILE A 259 20.75 -20.49 11.11
N PHE A 260 19.81 -19.57 10.95
CA PHE A 260 19.97 -18.21 11.49
C PHE A 260 19.84 -18.14 13.01
N ASN A 261 18.89 -18.86 13.61
CA ASN A 261 18.71 -18.89 15.05
C ASN A 261 19.94 -19.49 15.74
N GLN A 262 20.52 -20.53 15.15
CA GLN A 262 21.74 -21.16 15.68
C GLN A 262 22.95 -20.25 15.59
N MET A 263 23.14 -19.57 14.46
CA MET A 263 24.20 -18.56 14.34
C MET A 263 23.97 -17.40 15.32
N GLN A 264 22.74 -16.94 15.45
CA GLN A 264 22.41 -15.81 16.33
C GLN A 264 22.65 -16.16 17.81
N GLU A 265 22.30 -17.36 18.24
CA GLU A 265 22.55 -17.84 19.60
C GLU A 265 24.04 -18.11 19.84
N TYR A 266 24.77 -18.62 18.83
CA TYR A 266 26.22 -18.81 18.92
C TYR A 266 26.98 -17.49 19.10
N PHE A 267 26.66 -16.47 18.29
CA PHE A 267 27.32 -15.17 18.35
C PHE A 267 26.77 -14.24 19.43
N SER A 268 25.55 -14.48 19.92
CA SER A 268 24.92 -13.70 20.99
C SER A 268 24.15 -14.62 21.95
N PRO A 269 24.85 -15.24 22.92
CA PRO A 269 24.24 -16.19 23.84
C PRO A 269 23.05 -15.60 24.62
N GLY A 270 21.96 -16.38 24.69
CA GLY A 270 20.70 -15.99 25.33
C GLY A 270 19.79 -15.11 24.47
N TYR A 271 20.13 -14.87 23.19
CA TYR A 271 19.30 -14.08 22.28
C TYR A 271 17.93 -14.73 22.06
N LEU A 272 17.88 -16.03 21.76
CA LEU A 272 16.62 -16.74 21.50
C LEU A 272 15.73 -16.76 22.74
N ARG A 273 16.32 -16.95 23.92
CA ARG A 273 15.59 -16.88 25.20
C ARG A 273 15.00 -15.49 25.44
N LYS A 274 15.76 -14.41 25.19
CA LYS A 274 15.25 -13.02 25.30
C LYS A 274 14.13 -12.75 24.29
N MET A 275 14.25 -13.31 23.08
CA MET A 275 13.21 -13.21 22.05
C MET A 275 11.91 -13.90 22.49
N GLU A 276 12.00 -15.11 23.04
CA GLU A 276 10.84 -15.85 23.57
C GLU A 276 10.20 -15.11 24.76
N GLN A 277 11.02 -14.64 25.70
CA GLN A 277 10.55 -13.85 26.84
C GLN A 277 9.83 -12.56 26.41
N ARG A 278 10.36 -11.86 25.41
CA ARG A 278 9.73 -10.65 24.86
C ARG A 278 8.38 -10.97 24.23
N SER A 279 8.31 -12.01 23.40
CA SER A 279 7.05 -12.47 22.77
C SER A 279 5.97 -12.74 23.80
N LYS A 280 6.33 -13.46 24.87
CA LYS A 280 5.41 -13.76 25.97
C LYS A 280 5.03 -12.52 26.78
N LYS A 281 5.98 -11.61 27.04
CA LYS A 281 5.75 -10.39 27.82
C LYS A 281 4.91 -9.34 27.09
N GLU A 282 5.14 -9.16 25.79
CA GLU A 282 4.54 -8.06 25.01
C GLU A 282 3.19 -8.41 24.40
N PHE A 283 2.98 -9.69 24.05
CA PHE A 283 1.81 -10.15 23.28
C PHE A 283 1.16 -11.43 23.84
N ASN A 284 1.56 -11.87 25.05
CA ASN A 284 1.16 -13.16 25.63
C ASN A 284 1.36 -14.36 24.68
N GLN A 285 2.31 -14.25 23.75
CA GLN A 285 2.40 -15.13 22.59
C GLN A 285 3.45 -16.22 22.82
N THR A 286 3.03 -17.47 22.60
CA THR A 286 3.88 -18.67 22.66
C THR A 286 4.27 -19.16 21.25
N TYR A 287 5.09 -20.20 21.17
CA TYR A 287 5.60 -20.75 19.91
C TYR A 287 5.12 -22.20 19.71
N TRP A 288 4.64 -22.53 18.51
CA TRP A 288 4.40 -23.93 18.10
C TRP A 288 5.69 -24.58 17.58
N TRP A 289 6.57 -23.77 16.96
CA TRP A 289 7.93 -24.16 16.64
C TRP A 289 8.88 -23.22 17.36
N ARG A 290 9.56 -23.73 18.39
CA ARG A 290 10.41 -22.88 19.23
C ARG A 290 11.68 -22.49 18.50
N PRO A 291 12.18 -21.25 18.68
CA PRO A 291 13.37 -20.77 17.98
C PRO A 291 14.62 -21.63 18.21
N GLN A 292 14.71 -22.29 19.37
CA GLN A 292 15.79 -23.22 19.75
C GLN A 292 15.67 -24.61 19.10
N ASP A 293 14.50 -24.98 18.57
CA ASP A 293 14.25 -26.31 18.03
C ASP A 293 14.53 -26.31 16.52
N VAL A 294 15.35 -27.25 16.06
CA VAL A 294 15.71 -27.42 14.64
C VAL A 294 14.56 -28.02 13.83
N THR A 295 13.69 -28.81 14.48
CA THR A 295 12.50 -29.43 13.90
C THR A 295 11.24 -29.00 14.65
N PRO A 296 10.10 -28.83 13.97
CA PRO A 296 8.82 -28.58 14.63
C PRO A 296 8.38 -29.79 15.47
N GLN A 297 7.62 -29.54 16.53
CA GLN A 297 7.05 -30.57 17.42
C GLN A 297 5.70 -31.09 16.92
#